data_AF-A0A2G6NTB7-F1
#
_entry.id   AF-A0A2G6NTB7-F1
#
_cell.length_a   1.000
_cell.length_b   1.000
_cell.length_c   1.000
_cell.angle_alpha   90.00
_cell.angle_beta   90.00
_cell.angle_gamma   90.00
#
_symmetry.space_group_name_H-M   'P 1'
#
loop_
_entity.id
_entity.type
_entity.pdbx_description
1 polymer ?
#
loop_
_entity_poly.entity_id
_entity_poly.type
_entity_poly.pdbx_seq_one_letter_code
_entity_poly.pdbx_strand_id
1 'polypeptide(L)'
;MEIVFMPSKPELRISKGRLFVDTGVLWAGSREQLVGQLMSLVFREEGLLQGPPAASLEGEAAVAHSVRSMMNQGILGYIENLPGTRFRADHPKLGDLAIIPENVFQTGVKTIDLLNRFIPLEGEDPQAVQTRGYDLAMTLKASSSINQGGYCMAACIATNLSRERLRDCVGNPSAFLRSYQEAALQNPSPQPSPHTVPDALPSSMPPLDEAVIKDLLRICDQVFADTE
;
A
#
# COMPACT_ATOMS: atom_id res chain seq x y z
N MET A 1 28.01 25.86 -27.97
CA MET A 1 27.64 24.56 -27.37
C MET A 1 26.32 24.77 -26.66
N GLU A 2 25.26 24.23 -27.22
CA GLU A 2 23.90 24.42 -26.72
C GLU A 2 23.64 23.37 -25.63
N ILE A 3 23.25 23.85 -24.45
CA ILE A 3 22.91 23.02 -23.29
C ILE A 3 21.39 23.00 -23.21
N VAL A 4 20.78 21.85 -23.49
CA VAL A 4 19.33 21.65 -23.43
C VAL A 4 19.00 20.90 -22.15
N PHE A 5 18.26 21.55 -21.25
CA PHE A 5 17.71 20.93 -20.05
C PHE A 5 16.44 20.16 -20.44
N MET A 6 16.40 18.85 -20.17
CA MET A 6 15.13 18.13 -20.29
C MET A 6 14.27 18.41 -19.04
N PRO A 7 13.01 18.85 -19.21
CA PRO A 7 12.05 18.96 -18.13
C PRO A 7 11.49 17.55 -17.82
N SER A 8 12.31 16.64 -17.32
CA SER A 8 11.83 15.33 -16.86
C SER A 8 11.34 15.46 -15.42
N LYS A 9 10.15 14.89 -15.17
CA LYS A 9 9.50 14.78 -13.85
C LYS A 9 10.48 14.21 -12.80
N PRO A 10 10.31 14.55 -11.52
CA PRO A 10 11.08 13.92 -10.43
C PRO A 10 10.97 12.40 -10.53
N GLU A 11 12.04 11.72 -10.98
CA GLU A 11 12.01 10.29 -11.27
C GLU A 11 13.29 9.61 -10.76
N LEU A 12 13.09 8.51 -10.04
CA LEU A 12 14.10 7.52 -9.75
C LEU A 12 13.69 6.24 -10.50
N ARG A 13 14.59 5.67 -11.31
CA ARG A 13 14.27 4.48 -12.11
C ARG A 13 15.46 3.57 -12.32
N ILE A 14 15.20 2.27 -12.42
CA ILE A 14 16.20 1.27 -12.82
C ILE A 14 15.99 0.98 -14.31
N SER A 15 17.05 1.05 -15.11
CA SER A 15 17.02 0.66 -16.52
C SER A 15 18.37 0.13 -16.96
N LYS A 16 18.39 -1.07 -17.58
CA LYS A 16 19.60 -1.72 -18.10
C LYS A 16 20.72 -1.85 -17.04
N GLY A 17 20.37 -2.24 -15.82
CA GLY A 17 21.32 -2.39 -14.71
C GLY A 17 21.91 -1.07 -14.20
N ARG A 18 21.32 0.07 -14.56
CA ARG A 18 21.72 1.39 -14.09
C ARG A 18 20.58 2.04 -13.31
N LEU A 19 20.92 2.62 -12.17
CA LEU A 19 20.03 3.46 -11.39
C LEU A 19 20.15 4.91 -11.88
N PHE A 20 19.03 5.46 -12.33
CA PHE A 20 18.90 6.87 -12.68
C PHE A 20 18.27 7.60 -11.50
N VAL A 21 18.93 8.67 -11.07
CA VAL A 21 18.55 9.44 -9.89
C VAL A 21 18.44 10.90 -10.27
N ASP A 22 17.24 11.47 -10.21
CA ASP A 22 17.05 12.90 -10.36
C ASP A 22 17.65 13.64 -9.16
N THR A 23 18.73 14.39 -9.41
CA THR A 23 19.41 15.19 -8.39
C THR A 23 18.56 16.30 -7.79
N GLY A 24 17.49 16.73 -8.48
CA GLY A 24 16.50 17.67 -7.94
C GLY A 24 15.67 17.07 -6.82
N VAL A 25 15.29 15.80 -6.94
CA VAL A 25 14.62 15.04 -5.86
C VAL A 25 15.57 14.82 -4.69
N LEU A 26 16.84 14.51 -4.98
CA LEU A 26 17.90 14.36 -3.97
C LEU A 26 18.13 15.63 -3.17
N TRP A 27 18.16 16.77 -3.86
CA TRP A 27 18.42 18.05 -3.23
C TRP A 27 17.18 18.57 -2.47
N ALA A 28 15.99 18.15 -2.88
CA ALA A 28 14.75 18.51 -2.22
C ALA A 28 14.49 17.71 -0.93
N GLY A 29 14.87 16.42 -0.85
CA GLY A 29 14.57 15.53 0.29
C GLY A 29 15.74 15.21 1.25
N SER A 30 15.47 14.52 2.36
CA SER A 30 16.53 14.08 3.30
C SER A 30 17.28 12.83 2.80
N ARG A 31 18.46 12.53 3.40
CA ARG A 31 19.22 11.31 3.10
C ARG A 31 18.41 10.05 3.39
N GLU A 32 17.64 10.06 4.47
CA GLU A 32 16.80 8.94 4.90
C GLU A 32 15.66 8.69 3.89
N GLN A 33 15.02 9.75 3.39
CA GLN A 33 14.00 9.63 2.34
C GLN A 33 14.59 9.05 1.05
N LEU A 34 15.80 9.49 0.66
CA LEU A 34 16.47 8.91 -0.50
C LEU A 34 16.71 7.40 -0.31
N VAL A 35 17.23 6.99 0.84
CA VAL A 35 17.47 5.57 1.11
C VAL A 35 16.15 4.78 0.99
N GLY A 36 15.06 5.27 1.58
CA GLY A 36 13.74 4.65 1.44
C GLY A 36 13.29 4.51 -0.01
N GLN A 37 13.41 5.57 -0.81
CA GLN A 37 13.04 5.56 -2.23
C GLN A 37 13.94 4.64 -3.07
N LEU A 38 15.23 4.52 -2.77
CA LEU A 38 16.10 3.58 -3.47
C LEU A 38 15.77 2.14 -3.12
N MET A 39 15.50 1.86 -1.84
CA MET A 39 15.10 0.53 -1.39
C MET A 39 13.76 0.12 -1.98
N SER A 40 12.79 1.04 -2.08
CA SER A 40 11.50 0.76 -2.68
C SER A 40 11.60 0.46 -4.18
N LEU A 41 12.52 1.10 -4.91
CA LEU A 41 12.77 0.79 -6.31
C LEU A 41 13.39 -0.58 -6.52
N VAL A 42 14.38 -0.95 -5.70
CA VAL A 42 14.96 -2.30 -5.74
C VAL A 42 13.88 -3.33 -5.42
N PHE A 43 13.05 -3.05 -4.41
CA PHE A 43 11.94 -3.92 -4.05
C PHE A 43 10.87 -4.02 -5.16
N ARG A 44 10.64 -2.94 -5.91
CA ARG A 44 9.71 -2.92 -7.05
C ARG A 44 10.14 -3.86 -8.17
N GLU A 45 11.44 -3.94 -8.43
CA GLU A 45 12.01 -4.81 -9.48
C GLU A 45 12.10 -6.28 -9.04
N GLU A 46 12.50 -6.54 -7.79
CA GLU A 46 12.91 -7.88 -7.35
C GLU A 46 11.92 -8.56 -6.39
N GLY A 47 11.07 -7.80 -5.69
CA GLY A 47 10.31 -8.29 -4.54
C GLY A 47 8.78 -8.34 -4.73
N LEU A 48 8.24 -7.78 -5.82
CA LEU A 48 6.80 -7.72 -6.01
C LEU A 48 6.24 -8.98 -6.67
N LEU A 49 5.15 -9.51 -6.11
CA LEU A 49 4.33 -10.49 -6.81
C LEU A 49 3.74 -9.85 -8.06
N GLN A 50 4.08 -10.37 -9.23
CA GLN A 50 3.62 -9.87 -10.52
C GLN A 50 2.21 -10.35 -10.86
N GLY A 51 1.56 -9.69 -11.83
CA GLY A 51 0.25 -10.08 -12.31
C GLY A 51 -0.52 -8.92 -12.95
N PRO A 52 -1.62 -9.21 -13.66
CA PRO A 52 -2.46 -8.20 -14.29
C PRO A 52 -2.98 -7.15 -13.28
N PRO A 53 -3.25 -5.91 -13.75
CA PRO A 53 -3.94 -4.91 -12.96
C PRO A 53 -5.32 -5.41 -12.53
N ALA A 54 -5.73 -5.17 -11.28
CA ALA A 54 -7.04 -5.60 -10.78
C ALA A 54 -8.20 -5.02 -11.61
N ALA A 55 -8.06 -3.80 -12.09
CA ALA A 55 -9.06 -3.10 -12.91
C ALA A 55 -9.23 -3.66 -14.34
N SER A 56 -8.43 -4.66 -14.75
CA SER A 56 -8.63 -5.38 -16.01
C SER A 56 -9.19 -6.79 -15.82
N LEU A 57 -9.66 -7.10 -14.60
CA LEU A 57 -10.20 -8.41 -14.22
C LEU A 57 -11.61 -8.24 -13.67
N GLU A 58 -12.31 -9.36 -13.48
CA GLU A 58 -13.65 -9.43 -12.90
C GLU A 58 -13.72 -10.48 -11.79
N GLY A 59 -14.78 -10.44 -11.00
CA GLY A 59 -15.05 -11.45 -9.97
C GLY A 59 -13.95 -11.59 -8.94
N GLU A 60 -13.75 -12.83 -8.47
CA GLU A 60 -12.76 -13.15 -7.43
C GLU A 60 -11.33 -12.84 -7.86
N ALA A 61 -11.02 -12.92 -9.16
CA ALA A 61 -9.69 -12.54 -9.68
C ALA A 61 -9.44 -11.04 -9.50
N ALA A 62 -10.43 -10.18 -9.73
CA ALA A 62 -10.30 -8.74 -9.49
C ALA A 62 -10.08 -8.43 -8.00
N VAL A 63 -10.76 -9.17 -7.11
CA VAL A 63 -10.60 -9.06 -5.65
C VAL A 63 -9.18 -9.46 -5.24
N ALA A 64 -8.73 -10.66 -5.63
CA ALA A 64 -7.40 -11.19 -5.31
C ALA A 64 -6.28 -10.25 -5.81
N HIS A 65 -6.40 -9.75 -7.04
CA HIS A 65 -5.42 -8.81 -7.60
C HIS A 65 -5.48 -7.42 -6.95
N SER A 66 -6.61 -7.02 -6.39
CA SER A 66 -6.72 -5.80 -5.57
C SER A 66 -5.96 -5.96 -4.26
N VAL A 67 -6.11 -7.11 -3.58
CA VAL A 67 -5.34 -7.44 -2.36
C VAL A 67 -3.85 -7.51 -2.66
N ARG A 68 -3.42 -8.20 -3.73
CA ARG A 68 -2.02 -8.21 -4.18
C ARG A 68 -1.49 -6.79 -4.40
N SER A 69 -2.28 -5.94 -5.06
CA SER A 69 -1.88 -4.55 -5.32
C SER A 69 -1.74 -3.76 -4.03
N MET A 70 -2.67 -3.92 -3.07
CA MET A 70 -2.58 -3.31 -1.75
C MET A 70 -1.34 -3.76 -0.97
N MET A 71 -1.04 -5.07 -0.97
CA MET A 71 0.17 -5.61 -0.35
C MET A 71 1.43 -4.97 -0.96
N ASN A 72 1.56 -5.04 -2.29
CA ASN A 72 2.72 -4.54 -3.02
C ASN A 72 2.92 -3.03 -2.79
N GLN A 73 1.87 -2.22 -3.00
CA GLN A 73 1.96 -0.77 -2.84
C GLN A 73 2.08 -0.36 -1.37
N GLY A 74 1.48 -1.13 -0.46
CA GLY A 74 1.55 -0.87 0.98
C GLY A 74 2.95 -1.08 1.55
N ILE A 75 3.58 -2.21 1.22
CA ILE A 75 4.96 -2.50 1.65
C ILE A 75 5.92 -1.47 1.05
N LEU A 76 5.77 -1.12 -0.23
CA LEU A 76 6.56 -0.06 -0.87
C LEU A 76 6.39 1.28 -0.16
N GLY A 77 5.14 1.72 0.05
CA GLY A 77 4.86 2.98 0.73
C GLY A 77 5.39 3.02 2.16
N TYR A 78 5.41 1.87 2.84
CA TYR A 78 5.99 1.74 4.18
C TYR A 78 7.52 1.90 4.14
N ILE A 79 8.20 1.25 3.19
CA ILE A 79 9.65 1.39 2.98
C ILE A 79 10.02 2.84 2.65
N GLU A 80 9.22 3.52 1.83
CA GLU A 80 9.42 4.92 1.45
C GLU A 80 9.13 5.91 2.58
N ASN A 81 8.47 5.45 3.65
CA ASN A 81 7.88 6.30 4.68
C ASN A 81 7.03 7.43 4.07
N LEU A 82 6.07 7.06 3.22
CA LEU A 82 5.30 8.00 2.40
C LEU A 82 4.71 9.18 3.20
N PRO A 83 4.12 9.00 4.40
CA PRO A 83 3.62 10.13 5.20
C PRO A 83 4.71 11.02 5.82
N GLY A 84 5.92 10.49 5.99
CA GLY A 84 7.08 11.23 6.49
C GLY A 84 7.85 12.00 5.41
N THR A 85 7.36 12.00 4.17
CA THR A 85 7.96 12.75 3.07
C THR A 85 7.96 14.23 3.40
N ARG A 86 9.14 14.85 3.35
CA ARG A 86 9.33 16.29 3.59
C ARG A 86 10.40 16.84 2.68
N PHE A 87 10.45 18.16 2.57
CA PHE A 87 11.59 18.84 1.98
C PHE A 87 12.66 19.13 3.04
N ARG A 88 13.92 19.27 2.63
CA ARG A 88 14.99 19.70 3.53
C ARG A 88 14.75 21.13 3.98
N ALA A 89 14.95 21.40 5.27
CA ALA A 89 14.78 22.73 5.83
C ALA A 89 15.67 23.81 5.17
N ASP A 90 16.82 23.43 4.61
CA ASP A 90 17.74 24.33 3.90
C ASP A 90 17.42 24.50 2.39
N HIS A 91 16.34 23.88 1.88
CA HIS A 91 15.98 24.02 0.48
C HIS A 91 15.39 25.42 0.18
N PRO A 92 15.99 26.21 -0.72
CA PRO A 92 15.74 27.66 -0.84
C PRO A 92 14.34 28.06 -1.33
N LYS A 93 13.51 27.09 -1.74
CA LYS A 93 12.12 27.33 -2.17
C LYS A 93 11.08 26.43 -1.50
N LEU A 94 11.52 25.32 -0.94
CA LEU A 94 10.62 24.21 -0.56
C LEU A 94 10.80 23.81 0.90
N GLY A 95 11.84 24.28 1.60
CA GLY A 95 12.11 23.87 2.98
C GLY A 95 11.03 24.24 3.98
N ASP A 96 10.26 25.29 3.68
CA ASP A 96 9.11 25.72 4.49
C ASP A 96 7.79 25.05 4.07
N LEU A 97 7.79 24.25 3.00
CA LEU A 97 6.59 23.56 2.55
C LEU A 97 6.44 22.22 3.30
N ALA A 98 5.36 22.11 4.07
CA ALA A 98 4.91 20.84 4.59
C ALA A 98 4.20 20.06 3.48
N ILE A 99 4.71 18.86 3.17
CA ILE A 99 3.95 17.88 2.39
C ILE A 99 2.99 17.23 3.38
N ILE A 100 1.74 17.70 3.41
CA ILE A 100 0.71 17.10 4.25
C ILE A 100 0.16 15.89 3.49
N PRO A 101 0.33 14.66 3.99
CA PRO A 101 -0.37 13.50 3.45
C PRO A 101 -1.82 13.62 3.89
N GLU A 102 -2.63 14.41 3.18
CA GLU A 102 -4.03 14.61 3.55
C GLU A 102 -4.74 13.25 3.56
N ASN A 103 -5.31 12.94 4.73
CA ASN A 103 -6.27 11.85 4.95
C ASN A 103 -5.77 10.41 4.78
N VAL A 104 -4.45 10.13 4.77
CA VAL A 104 -3.93 8.74 4.62
C VAL A 104 -4.61 7.74 5.56
N PHE A 105 -4.70 8.05 6.85
CA PHE A 105 -5.37 7.19 7.82
C PHE A 105 -6.89 7.09 7.59
N GLN A 106 -7.55 8.21 7.27
CA GLN A 106 -8.99 8.20 6.97
C GLN A 106 -9.30 7.37 5.73
N THR A 107 -8.46 7.43 4.71
CA THR A 107 -8.54 6.58 3.52
C THR A 107 -8.27 5.12 3.89
N GLY A 108 -7.32 4.85 4.79
CA GLY A 108 -7.08 3.53 5.35
C GLY A 108 -8.33 2.94 5.99
N VAL A 109 -8.96 3.66 6.92
CA VAL A 109 -10.21 3.22 7.57
C VAL A 109 -11.32 3.01 6.53
N LYS A 110 -11.51 3.97 5.60
CA LYS A 110 -12.48 3.82 4.49
C LYS A 110 -12.19 2.61 3.60
N THR A 111 -10.93 2.21 3.46
CA THR A 111 -10.56 1.01 2.68
C THR A 111 -11.11 -0.24 3.36
N ILE A 112 -11.05 -0.33 4.69
CA ILE A 112 -11.64 -1.44 5.45
C ILE A 112 -13.15 -1.43 5.34
N ASP A 113 -13.79 -0.27 5.47
CA ASP A 113 -15.24 -0.13 5.27
C ASP A 113 -15.68 -0.56 3.86
N LEU A 114 -14.89 -0.21 2.83
CA LEU A 114 -15.14 -0.64 1.46
C LEU A 114 -15.02 -2.16 1.31
N LEU A 115 -13.97 -2.77 1.85
CA LEU A 115 -13.81 -4.22 1.81
C LEU A 115 -14.98 -4.91 2.51
N ASN A 116 -15.36 -4.46 3.70
CA ASN A 116 -16.51 -5.00 4.45
C ASN A 116 -17.86 -4.78 3.76
N ARG A 117 -17.97 -3.79 2.87
CA ARG A 117 -19.20 -3.53 2.10
C ARG A 117 -19.32 -4.39 0.84
N PHE A 118 -18.21 -4.63 0.16
CA PHE A 118 -18.20 -5.35 -1.11
C PHE A 118 -18.05 -6.86 -0.96
N ILE A 119 -17.56 -7.31 0.19
CA ILE A 119 -17.29 -8.71 0.58
C ILE A 119 -18.13 -8.98 1.86
N PRO A 120 -18.54 -10.22 2.20
CA PRO A 120 -18.32 -11.51 1.52
C PRO A 120 -19.08 -11.67 0.20
N LEU A 121 -18.55 -12.55 -0.64
CA LEU A 121 -19.09 -13.02 -1.92
C LEU A 121 -19.49 -14.50 -1.86
N GLU A 122 -19.11 -15.22 -0.80
CA GLU A 122 -19.49 -16.63 -0.58
C GLU A 122 -21.02 -16.81 -0.60
N GLY A 123 -21.51 -17.70 -1.47
CA GLY A 123 -22.94 -18.02 -1.59
C GLY A 123 -23.73 -17.12 -2.55
N GLU A 124 -23.08 -16.12 -3.15
CA GLU A 124 -23.69 -15.25 -4.16
C GLU A 124 -23.74 -15.91 -5.54
N ASP A 125 -24.64 -15.47 -6.41
CA ASP A 125 -24.70 -15.96 -7.78
C ASP A 125 -23.46 -15.51 -8.59
N PRO A 126 -23.01 -16.30 -9.59
CA PRO A 126 -21.77 -16.00 -10.31
C PRO A 126 -21.73 -14.63 -11.01
N GLN A 127 -22.88 -14.13 -11.47
CA GLN A 127 -22.95 -12.84 -12.17
C GLN A 127 -22.83 -11.66 -11.20
N ALA A 128 -23.43 -11.79 -10.02
CA ALA A 128 -23.26 -10.82 -8.94
C ALA A 128 -21.82 -10.78 -8.42
N VAL A 129 -21.16 -11.93 -8.30
CA VAL A 129 -19.73 -12.03 -7.94
C VAL A 129 -18.86 -11.30 -8.97
N GLN A 130 -19.06 -11.58 -10.27
CA GLN A 130 -18.30 -10.93 -11.35
C GLN A 130 -18.37 -9.40 -11.27
N THR A 131 -19.60 -8.87 -11.18
CA THR A 131 -19.86 -7.42 -11.14
C THR A 131 -19.23 -6.77 -9.91
N ARG A 132 -19.46 -7.34 -8.71
CA ARG A 132 -18.94 -6.78 -7.46
C ARG A 132 -17.41 -6.77 -7.41
N GLY A 133 -16.75 -7.81 -7.90
CA GLY A 133 -15.29 -7.85 -7.95
C GLY A 133 -14.70 -6.73 -8.79
N TYR A 134 -15.30 -6.47 -9.96
CA TYR A 134 -14.90 -5.35 -10.83
C TYR A 134 -15.17 -3.99 -10.16
N ASP A 135 -16.36 -3.79 -9.60
CA ASP A 135 -16.75 -2.54 -8.95
C ASP A 135 -15.85 -2.22 -7.75
N LEU A 136 -15.47 -3.23 -6.96
CA LEU A 136 -14.49 -3.08 -5.89
C LEU A 136 -13.15 -2.60 -6.44
N ALA A 137 -12.59 -3.29 -7.44
CA ALA A 137 -11.29 -2.94 -8.02
C ALA A 137 -11.26 -1.51 -8.59
N MET A 138 -12.34 -1.11 -9.27
CA MET A 138 -12.50 0.26 -9.79
C MET A 138 -12.62 1.30 -8.66
N THR A 139 -13.40 0.99 -7.63
CA THR A 139 -13.59 1.88 -6.46
C THR A 139 -12.29 2.07 -5.69
N LEU A 140 -11.55 0.99 -5.43
CA LEU A 140 -10.26 1.04 -4.73
C LEU A 140 -9.22 1.86 -5.52
N LYS A 141 -9.20 1.72 -6.85
CA LYS A 141 -8.34 2.51 -7.73
C LYS A 141 -8.70 3.99 -7.72
N ALA A 142 -9.98 4.32 -7.87
CA ALA A 142 -10.44 5.71 -7.94
C ALA A 142 -10.24 6.48 -6.62
N SER A 143 -10.30 5.78 -5.49
CA SER A 143 -10.18 6.36 -4.14
C SER A 143 -8.75 6.40 -3.58
N SER A 144 -7.73 5.99 -4.35
CA SER A 144 -6.35 5.80 -3.86
C SER A 144 -6.20 4.81 -2.69
N SER A 145 -7.23 3.99 -2.44
CA SER A 145 -7.27 2.99 -1.36
C SER A 145 -6.20 1.91 -1.52
N ILE A 146 -5.83 1.58 -2.76
CA ILE A 146 -4.75 0.61 -3.01
C ILE A 146 -3.44 1.05 -2.32
N ASN A 147 -3.06 2.32 -2.50
CA ASN A 147 -1.79 2.82 -1.99
C ASN A 147 -1.89 3.19 -0.51
N GLN A 148 -2.89 4.00 -0.14
CA GLN A 148 -3.01 4.51 1.23
C GLN A 148 -3.53 3.45 2.21
N GLY A 149 -4.53 2.66 1.80
CA GLY A 149 -5.03 1.54 2.58
C GLY A 149 -3.98 0.45 2.75
N GLY A 150 -3.31 0.07 1.65
CA GLY A 150 -2.17 -0.84 1.71
C GLY A 150 -1.08 -0.36 2.66
N TYR A 151 -0.72 0.93 2.62
CA TYR A 151 0.27 1.52 3.53
C TYR A 151 -0.15 1.39 4.99
N CYS A 152 -1.40 1.74 5.32
CA CYS A 152 -1.89 1.63 6.69
C CYS A 152 -1.92 0.17 7.18
N MET A 153 -2.29 -0.78 6.32
CA MET A 153 -2.23 -2.20 6.65
C MET A 153 -0.78 -2.64 6.94
N ALA A 154 0.18 -2.25 6.09
CA ALA A 154 1.61 -2.55 6.30
C ALA A 154 2.15 -1.92 7.60
N ALA A 155 1.79 -0.66 7.87
CA ALA A 155 2.17 0.04 9.10
C ALA A 155 1.58 -0.62 10.35
N CYS A 156 0.33 -1.10 10.29
CA CYS A 156 -0.32 -1.88 11.34
C CYS A 156 0.48 -3.16 11.67
N ILE A 157 0.81 -3.96 10.65
CA ILE A 157 1.63 -5.17 10.81
C ILE A 157 2.99 -4.83 11.43
N ALA A 158 3.69 -3.84 10.88
CA ALA A 158 5.05 -3.51 11.31
C ALA A 158 5.10 -2.99 12.75
N THR A 159 4.06 -2.28 13.19
CA THR A 159 3.98 -1.66 14.52
C THR A 159 3.55 -2.65 15.58
N ASN A 160 2.50 -3.43 15.32
CA ASN A 160 1.89 -4.29 16.34
C ASN A 160 2.49 -5.70 16.37
N LEU A 161 3.06 -6.19 15.26
CA LEU A 161 3.72 -7.50 15.22
C LEU A 161 5.24 -7.35 15.11
N SER A 162 5.74 -6.95 13.95
CA SER A 162 7.14 -6.57 13.72
C SER A 162 7.39 -6.25 12.25
N ARG A 163 8.51 -5.58 11.95
CA ARG A 163 9.02 -5.40 10.59
C ARG A 163 9.43 -6.72 9.92
N GLU A 164 9.89 -7.69 10.70
CA GLU A 164 10.22 -9.03 10.19
C GLU A 164 8.96 -9.75 9.69
N ARG A 165 7.89 -9.72 10.47
CA ARG A 165 6.58 -10.24 10.05
C ARG A 165 6.10 -9.60 8.75
N LEU A 166 6.22 -8.27 8.61
CA LEU A 166 5.85 -7.58 7.37
C LEU A 166 6.68 -8.06 6.17
N ARG A 167 7.98 -8.31 6.37
CA ARG A 167 8.87 -8.83 5.33
C ARG A 167 8.49 -10.24 4.90
N ASP A 168 8.04 -11.08 5.83
CA ASP A 168 7.64 -12.46 5.52
C ASP A 168 6.31 -12.54 4.75
N CYS A 169 5.53 -11.45 4.72
CA CYS A 169 4.32 -11.34 3.89
C CYS A 169 4.62 -11.07 2.41
N VAL A 170 5.85 -10.72 2.06
CA VAL A 170 6.21 -10.35 0.70
C VAL A 170 5.93 -11.50 -0.26
N GLY A 171 5.22 -11.19 -1.35
CA GLY A 171 4.87 -12.19 -2.35
C GLY A 171 3.65 -13.04 -2.00
N ASN A 172 3.09 -12.92 -0.79
CA ASN A 172 2.00 -13.77 -0.31
C ASN A 172 0.82 -12.92 0.22
N PRO A 173 -0.19 -12.63 -0.62
CA PRO A 173 -1.35 -11.83 -0.25
C PRO A 173 -2.13 -12.38 0.95
N SER A 174 -2.23 -13.71 1.08
CA SER A 174 -2.91 -14.36 2.21
C SER A 174 -2.15 -14.19 3.51
N ALA A 175 -0.82 -14.35 3.49
CA ALA A 175 0.03 -14.08 4.66
C ALA A 175 -0.06 -12.61 5.09
N PHE A 176 -0.11 -11.68 4.13
CA PHE A 176 -0.33 -10.27 4.39
C PHE A 176 -1.67 -10.00 5.08
N LEU A 177 -2.77 -10.57 4.56
CA LEU A 177 -4.10 -10.43 5.16
C LEU A 177 -4.19 -11.04 6.56
N ARG A 178 -3.62 -12.23 6.79
CA ARG A 178 -3.59 -12.87 8.12
C ARG A 178 -2.81 -12.02 9.12
N SER A 179 -1.62 -11.56 8.72
CA SER A 179 -0.78 -10.72 9.59
C SER A 179 -1.44 -9.39 9.88
N TYR A 180 -2.13 -8.79 8.90
CA TYR A 180 -2.93 -7.59 9.11
C TYR A 180 -4.04 -7.82 10.13
N GLN A 181 -4.82 -8.89 9.97
CA GLN A 181 -5.91 -9.20 10.89
C GLN A 181 -5.40 -9.45 12.31
N GLU A 182 -4.31 -10.22 12.46
CA GLU A 182 -3.64 -10.45 13.75
C GLU A 182 -3.18 -9.12 14.38
N ALA A 183 -2.54 -8.25 13.60
CA ALA A 183 -2.06 -6.95 14.05
C ALA A 183 -3.20 -6.00 14.46
N ALA A 184 -4.27 -5.97 13.67
CA ALA A 184 -5.42 -5.09 13.90
C ALA A 184 -6.21 -5.50 15.14
N LEU A 185 -6.32 -6.80 15.42
CA LEU A 185 -6.95 -7.32 16.64
C LEU A 185 -6.17 -7.00 17.92
N GLN A 186 -4.88 -6.68 17.82
CA GLN A 186 -4.04 -6.26 18.95
C GLN A 186 -4.08 -4.74 19.20
N ASN A 187 -4.82 -3.97 18.39
CA ASN A 187 -4.90 -2.53 18.57
C ASN A 187 -5.53 -2.14 19.92
N PRO A 188 -4.99 -1.10 20.59
CA PRO A 188 -5.55 -0.62 21.84
C PRO A 188 -6.99 -0.11 21.63
N SER A 189 -7.87 -0.43 22.60
CA SER A 189 -9.26 0.04 22.63
C SER A 189 -9.47 0.96 23.84
N PRO A 190 -9.89 2.23 23.66
CA PRO A 190 -10.25 2.86 22.38
C PRO A 190 -9.02 3.22 21.53
N GLN A 191 -9.24 3.41 20.22
CA GLN A 191 -8.18 3.84 19.30
C GLN A 191 -7.52 5.16 19.77
N PRO A 192 -6.19 5.30 19.62
CA PRO A 192 -5.48 6.53 19.99
C PRO A 192 -6.00 7.74 19.21
N SER A 193 -6.04 8.90 19.87
CA SER A 193 -6.46 10.14 19.22
C SER A 193 -5.46 10.55 18.11
N PRO A 194 -5.93 11.09 16.97
CA PRO A 194 -5.10 11.51 15.85
C PRO A 194 -3.98 12.51 16.16
N HIS A 195 -4.09 13.22 17.28
CA HIS A 195 -3.22 14.34 17.61
C HIS A 195 -2.13 14.00 18.65
N THR A 196 -2.07 12.75 19.13
CA THR A 196 -1.25 12.40 20.30
C THR A 196 0.15 11.85 19.98
N VAL A 197 0.35 11.18 18.83
CA VAL A 197 1.65 10.59 18.47
C VAL A 197 1.81 10.58 16.93
N PRO A 198 2.86 11.20 16.35
CA PRO A 198 3.22 11.02 14.94
C PRO A 198 3.42 9.54 14.63
N ASP A 199 2.87 9.03 13.52
CA ASP A 199 2.89 7.61 13.10
C ASP A 199 1.99 6.62 13.89
N ALA A 200 1.29 7.04 14.96
CA ALA A 200 0.38 6.12 15.69
C ALA A 200 -0.99 5.91 15.02
N LEU A 201 -1.33 6.73 14.03
CA LEU A 201 -2.61 6.62 13.32
C LEU A 201 -2.63 5.44 12.33
N PRO A 202 -1.68 5.32 11.38
CA PRO A 202 -1.68 4.21 10.43
C PRO A 202 -1.61 2.83 11.08
N SER A 203 -1.04 2.72 12.29
CA SER A 203 -0.95 1.46 13.03
C SER A 203 -2.26 1.06 13.71
N SER A 204 -3.21 1.99 13.87
CA SER A 204 -4.46 1.80 14.63
C SER A 204 -5.64 1.39 13.75
N MET A 205 -5.38 0.68 12.64
CA MET A 205 -6.42 0.28 11.68
C MET A 205 -7.43 -0.71 12.29
N PRO A 206 -8.73 -0.60 11.98
CA PRO A 206 -9.74 -1.55 12.46
C PRO A 206 -9.60 -2.93 11.77
N PRO A 207 -9.90 -4.04 12.44
CA PRO A 207 -9.91 -5.36 11.78
C PRO A 207 -10.99 -5.43 10.69
N LEU A 208 -10.83 -6.36 9.75
CA LEU A 208 -11.89 -6.74 8.82
C LEU A 208 -12.93 -7.61 9.55
N ASP A 209 -14.16 -7.60 9.05
CA ASP A 209 -15.22 -8.48 9.57
C ASP A 209 -14.84 -9.96 9.34
N GLU A 210 -15.26 -10.85 10.24
CA GLU A 210 -14.84 -12.26 10.23
C GLU A 210 -15.20 -12.98 8.92
N ALA A 211 -16.40 -12.75 8.41
CA ALA A 211 -16.84 -13.31 7.12
C ALA A 211 -16.02 -12.75 5.94
N VAL A 212 -15.60 -11.48 6.04
CA VAL A 212 -14.84 -10.79 5.00
C VAL A 212 -13.42 -11.33 4.93
N ILE A 213 -12.72 -11.41 6.07
CA ILE A 213 -11.36 -11.94 6.09
C ILE A 213 -11.34 -13.42 5.67
N LYS A 214 -12.31 -14.23 6.11
CA LYS A 214 -12.44 -15.63 5.69
C LYS A 214 -12.54 -15.74 4.16
N ASP A 215 -13.40 -14.93 3.56
CA ASP A 215 -13.65 -14.99 2.12
C ASP A 215 -12.48 -14.44 1.30
N LEU A 216 -11.85 -13.34 1.75
CA LEU A 216 -10.65 -12.80 1.12
C LEU A 216 -9.49 -13.80 1.13
N LEU A 217 -9.29 -14.53 2.24
CA LEU A 217 -8.26 -15.56 2.33
C LEU A 217 -8.55 -16.72 1.39
N ARG A 218 -9.80 -17.21 1.33
CA ARG A 218 -10.21 -18.24 0.37
C ARG A 218 -9.92 -17.80 -1.07
N ILE A 219 -10.33 -16.59 -1.43
CA ILE A 219 -10.15 -16.04 -2.78
C ILE A 219 -8.67 -15.92 -3.13
N CYS A 220 -7.84 -15.38 -2.21
CA CYS A 220 -6.40 -15.25 -2.45
C CYS A 220 -5.71 -16.61 -2.57
N ASP A 221 -6.03 -17.54 -1.66
CA ASP A 221 -5.48 -18.90 -1.69
C ASP A 221 -5.87 -19.63 -2.99
N GLN A 222 -7.10 -19.46 -3.49
CA GLN A 222 -7.54 -20.06 -4.75
C GLN A 222 -6.89 -19.44 -5.98
N VAL A 223 -6.76 -18.12 -6.04
CA VAL A 223 -6.22 -17.42 -7.21
C VAL A 223 -4.70 -17.53 -7.30
N PHE A 224 -4.00 -17.62 -6.16
CA PHE A 224 -2.54 -17.66 -6.09
C PHE A 224 -1.98 -19.05 -5.70
N ALA A 225 -2.80 -20.10 -5.66
CA ALA A 225 -2.38 -21.48 -5.36
C ALA A 225 -1.24 -21.99 -6.26
N ASP A 226 -1.17 -21.52 -7.51
CA ASP A 226 -0.25 -22.02 -8.55
C ASP A 226 0.99 -21.11 -8.76
N THR A 227 1.25 -20.16 -7.86
CA THR A 227 2.37 -19.20 -7.98
C THR A 227 3.65 -19.59 -7.23
N GLU A 228 3.74 -20.81 -6.69
CA GLU A 228 4.96 -21.37 -6.06
C GLU A 228 5.83 -22.20 -7.01
#